data_AF-A0A9D5FPT2-F1
#
_entry.id   AF-A0A9D5FPT2-F1
#
_cell.length_a   1.000
_cell.length_b   1.000
_cell.length_c   1.000
_cell.angle_alpha   90.00
_cell.angle_beta   90.00
_cell.angle_gamma   90.00
#
_symmetry.space_group_name_H-M   'P 1'
#
loop_
_entity.id
_entity.type
_entity.pdbx_description
1 polymer ?
#
loop_
_entity_poly.entity_id
_entity_poly.type
_entity_poly.pdbx_seq_one_letter_code
_entity_poly.pdbx_strand_id
1 'polypeptide(L)'
;ETCKVLGLMDIKVLAAGSIFLGDIREPITGTKDGPKALNWGIPFTLRPKTLRFDYRVEAPVSHTRIRQDGFSKASTVAGSDYCTAVLYLQKRHEDAQGNITAQRVGTVVMRYGRSTNGWVDGATYEINYGDITGKPFYDKATMGLRSTDYARNSKGQSVIIRETGWANANETPTHITLQFSSSHGGAYVGTPGNTFWIDNVGLVY
;
A
#
# COMPACT_ATOMS: atom_id res chain seq x y z
N GLU A 1 -11.23 -11.64 -10.69
CA GLU A 1 -12.56 -12.28 -10.57
C GLU A 1 -13.30 -12.25 -11.90
N THR A 2 -14.26 -13.15 -12.11
CA THR A 2 -15.11 -13.18 -13.32
C THR A 2 -16.57 -13.22 -12.90
N CYS A 3 -17.33 -12.18 -13.24
CA CYS A 3 -18.78 -12.15 -13.07
C CYS A 3 -19.45 -12.22 -14.46
N LYS A 4 -20.42 -13.12 -14.61
CA LYS A 4 -21.20 -13.28 -15.83
C LYS A 4 -22.60 -12.74 -15.59
N VAL A 5 -22.94 -11.64 -16.25
CA VAL A 5 -24.33 -11.12 -16.24
C VAL A 5 -25.04 -11.67 -17.46
N LEU A 6 -25.90 -12.66 -17.26
CA LEU A 6 -26.93 -13.17 -18.20
C LEU A 6 -26.53 -13.12 -19.69
N GLY A 7 -25.33 -13.62 -20.03
CA GLY A 7 -24.87 -13.74 -21.42
C GLY A 7 -24.58 -12.44 -22.18
N LEU A 8 -24.58 -11.28 -21.51
CA LEU A 8 -24.41 -9.98 -22.18
C LEU A 8 -22.98 -9.41 -22.05
N MET A 9 -22.27 -9.64 -20.94
CA MET A 9 -20.89 -9.19 -20.73
C MET A 9 -20.13 -10.11 -19.76
N ASP A 10 -18.91 -10.52 -20.11
CA ASP A 10 -17.94 -11.13 -19.20
C ASP A 10 -17.17 -10.02 -18.46
N ILE A 11 -17.52 -9.76 -17.20
CA ILE A 11 -16.80 -8.79 -16.37
C ILE A 11 -15.58 -9.50 -15.79
N LYS A 12 -14.41 -9.20 -16.35
CA LYS A 12 -13.12 -9.63 -15.81
C LYS A 12 -12.47 -8.45 -15.11
N VAL A 13 -12.06 -8.64 -13.87
CA VAL A 13 -11.36 -7.63 -13.07
C VAL A 13 -10.06 -8.20 -12.55
N LEU A 14 -8.99 -7.42 -12.69
CA LEU A 14 -7.71 -7.73 -12.05
C LEU A 14 -7.67 -7.07 -10.68
N ALA A 15 -7.43 -7.86 -9.63
CA ALA A 15 -7.31 -7.39 -8.26
C ALA A 15 -5.98 -7.88 -7.69
N ALA A 16 -5.23 -6.97 -7.07
CA ALA A 16 -4.05 -7.33 -6.31
C ALA A 16 -4.50 -7.96 -4.98
N GLY A 17 -3.79 -8.98 -4.52
CA GLY A 17 -3.91 -9.45 -3.15
C GLY A 17 -3.23 -8.44 -2.23
N SER A 18 -3.89 -8.01 -1.16
CA SER A 18 -3.31 -7.06 -0.21
C SER A 18 -3.77 -7.34 1.22
N ILE A 19 -2.86 -7.16 2.17
CA ILE A 19 -3.14 -7.12 3.61
C ILE A 19 -2.59 -5.80 4.16
N PHE A 20 -3.33 -5.16 5.06
CA PHE A 20 -2.94 -3.87 5.62
C PHE A 20 -3.46 -3.69 7.04
N LEU A 21 -2.83 -2.78 7.80
CA LEU A 21 -3.34 -2.34 9.10
C LEU A 21 -4.46 -1.31 8.91
N GLY A 22 -5.65 -1.63 9.41
CA GLY A 22 -6.84 -0.80 9.30
C GLY A 22 -8.11 -1.64 9.22
N ASP A 23 -9.16 -1.07 8.64
CA ASP A 23 -10.42 -1.76 8.38
C ASP A 23 -11.02 -1.36 7.03
N ILE A 24 -12.02 -2.14 6.59
CA ILE A 24 -12.79 -1.88 5.39
C ILE A 24 -14.23 -1.60 5.80
N ARG A 25 -14.83 -0.55 5.24
CA ARG A 25 -16.27 -0.33 5.34
C ARG A 25 -17.01 -1.18 4.31
N GLU A 26 -17.68 -2.22 4.79
CA GLU A 26 -18.54 -3.10 3.99
C GLU A 26 -20.02 -2.67 4.05
N PRO A 27 -20.84 -3.01 3.03
CA PRO A 27 -20.44 -3.63 1.76
C PRO A 27 -19.82 -2.61 0.79
N ILE A 28 -18.88 -3.06 -0.04
CA ILE A 28 -18.35 -2.26 -1.15
C ILE A 28 -19.35 -2.32 -2.30
N THR A 29 -20.05 -1.22 -2.57
CA THR A 29 -21.15 -1.18 -3.55
C THR A 29 -20.73 -0.70 -4.95
N GLY A 30 -19.45 -0.40 -5.18
CA GLY A 30 -18.96 0.01 -6.50
C GLY A 30 -17.44 0.06 -6.65
N THR A 31 -16.97 -0.10 -7.89
CA THR A 31 -15.54 -0.16 -8.27
C THR A 31 -14.85 1.21 -8.32
N LYS A 32 -15.62 2.31 -8.38
CA LYS A 32 -15.10 3.68 -8.43
C LYS A 32 -14.70 4.23 -7.05
N ASP A 33 -15.35 3.75 -5.99
CA ASP A 33 -15.17 4.21 -4.61
C ASP A 33 -14.46 3.18 -3.73
N GLY A 34 -13.96 2.08 -4.29
CA GLY A 34 -13.26 1.02 -3.55
C GLY A 34 -12.18 1.55 -2.60
N PRO A 35 -11.28 2.45 -3.03
CA PRO A 35 -10.29 3.06 -2.13
C PRO A 35 -10.89 3.85 -0.96
N LYS A 36 -12.07 4.46 -1.12
CA LYS A 36 -12.76 5.19 -0.04
C LYS A 36 -13.31 4.26 1.04
N ALA A 37 -13.52 2.99 0.73
CA ALA A 37 -13.94 2.01 1.72
C ALA A 37 -12.80 1.64 2.69
N LEU A 38 -11.55 1.88 2.30
CA LEU A 38 -10.37 1.60 3.13
C LEU A 38 -10.22 2.67 4.22
N ASN A 39 -10.07 2.22 5.47
CA ASN A 39 -9.56 3.03 6.56
C ASN A 39 -8.10 2.65 6.80
N TRP A 40 -7.17 3.45 6.31
CA TRP A 40 -5.75 3.09 6.25
C TRP A 40 -4.98 3.54 7.49
N GLY A 41 -4.32 2.59 8.12
CA GLY A 41 -3.50 2.79 9.32
C GLY A 41 -4.30 2.74 10.62
N ILE A 42 -3.59 2.55 11.72
CA ILE A 42 -4.14 2.48 13.09
C ILE A 42 -3.40 3.46 14.01
N PRO A 43 -4.01 3.89 15.13
CA PRO A 43 -3.31 4.66 16.15
C PRO A 43 -2.07 3.93 16.64
N PHE A 44 -0.93 4.63 16.68
CA PHE A 44 0.35 4.06 17.08
C PHE A 44 1.34 5.18 17.45
N THR A 45 1.93 5.06 18.64
CA THR A 45 2.78 6.10 19.24
C THR A 45 4.19 5.62 19.58
N LEU A 46 4.55 4.39 19.19
CA LEU A 46 5.88 3.85 19.40
C LEU A 46 6.81 4.19 18.22
N ARG A 47 8.12 3.97 18.42
CA ARG A 47 9.17 4.29 17.44
C ARG A 47 10.10 3.09 17.21
N PRO A 48 9.64 2.08 16.44
CA PRO A 48 10.47 0.92 16.11
C PRO A 48 11.64 1.31 15.21
N LYS A 49 12.75 0.58 15.33
CA LYS A 49 13.93 0.75 14.47
C LYS A 49 13.73 0.09 13.11
N THR A 50 13.13 -1.10 13.10
CA THR A 50 13.01 -1.90 11.88
C THR A 50 11.67 -2.61 11.76
N LEU A 51 11.28 -2.86 10.51
CA LEU A 51 10.24 -3.80 10.15
C LEU A 51 10.90 -5.14 9.82
N ARG A 52 10.46 -6.22 10.46
CA ARG A 52 10.92 -7.59 10.19
C ARG A 52 9.77 -8.48 9.77
N PHE A 53 9.99 -9.35 8.80
CA PHE A 53 9.05 -10.40 8.41
C PHE A 53 9.76 -11.48 7.60
N ASP A 54 9.15 -12.66 7.53
CA ASP A 54 9.52 -13.70 6.60
C ASP A 54 8.71 -13.54 5.32
N TYR A 55 9.31 -13.82 4.17
CA TYR A 55 8.57 -13.75 2.92
C TYR A 55 8.99 -14.76 1.87
N ARG A 56 8.07 -15.04 0.96
CA ARG A 56 8.35 -15.70 -0.32
C ARG A 56 7.68 -14.90 -1.42
N VAL A 57 8.32 -14.80 -2.58
CA VAL A 57 7.74 -14.15 -3.76
C VAL A 57 7.79 -15.09 -4.93
N GLU A 58 6.69 -15.16 -5.67
CA GLU A 58 6.66 -15.64 -7.05
C GLU A 58 6.26 -14.47 -7.93
N ALA A 59 7.19 -14.03 -8.78
CA ALA A 59 7.01 -12.91 -9.68
C ALA A 59 7.37 -13.36 -11.11
N PRO A 60 6.37 -13.64 -11.97
CA PRO A 60 6.62 -13.94 -13.36
C PRO A 60 7.47 -12.86 -14.02
N VAL A 61 8.51 -13.26 -14.75
CA VAL A 61 9.32 -12.32 -15.51
C VAL A 61 8.47 -11.78 -16.65
N SER A 62 7.98 -10.56 -16.47
CA SER A 62 7.22 -9.83 -17.47
C SER A 62 7.72 -8.39 -17.56
N HIS A 63 7.80 -7.88 -18.79
CA HIS A 63 8.07 -6.47 -19.08
C HIS A 63 6.79 -5.67 -19.30
N THR A 64 5.63 -6.31 -19.14
CA THR A 64 4.32 -5.69 -19.28
C THR A 64 3.37 -6.14 -18.18
N ARG A 65 2.37 -5.31 -17.90
CA ARG A 65 1.27 -5.54 -16.97
C ARG A 65 -0.04 -5.45 -17.73
N ILE A 66 -1.11 -5.92 -17.12
CA ILE A 66 -2.47 -5.82 -17.64
C ILE A 66 -3.21 -4.77 -16.83
N ARG A 67 -3.96 -3.89 -17.49
CA ARG A 67 -5.02 -3.09 -16.88
C ARG A 67 -6.38 -3.71 -17.22
N GLN A 68 -7.17 -4.03 -16.21
CA GLN A 68 -8.47 -4.67 -16.41
C GLN A 68 -9.49 -4.30 -15.32
N ASP A 69 -10.33 -3.30 -15.63
CA ASP A 69 -11.28 -2.68 -14.69
C ASP A 69 -12.72 -3.21 -14.80
N GLY A 70 -12.95 -4.22 -15.64
CA GLY A 70 -14.26 -4.87 -15.83
C GLY A 70 -15.20 -4.18 -16.82
N PHE A 71 -14.98 -2.91 -17.16
CA PHE A 71 -15.87 -2.14 -18.04
C PHE A 71 -15.26 -1.88 -19.42
N SER A 72 -13.95 -2.08 -19.56
CA SER A 72 -13.21 -1.91 -20.81
C SER A 72 -12.48 -3.18 -21.24
N LYS A 73 -12.09 -3.25 -22.51
CA LYS A 73 -11.16 -4.30 -22.98
C LYS A 73 -9.86 -4.18 -22.19
N ALA A 74 -9.30 -5.32 -21.80
CA ALA A 74 -7.99 -5.35 -21.16
C ALA A 74 -6.95 -4.63 -22.03
N SER A 75 -6.08 -3.85 -21.40
CA SER A 75 -5.01 -3.11 -22.07
C SER A 75 -3.65 -3.45 -21.47
N THR A 76 -2.62 -3.36 -22.30
CA THR A 76 -1.24 -3.60 -21.89
C THR A 76 -0.64 -2.32 -21.33
N VAL A 77 0.01 -2.43 -20.17
CA VAL A 77 0.76 -1.36 -19.51
C VAL A 77 2.24 -1.72 -19.54
N ALA A 78 3.10 -0.81 -19.99
CA ALA A 78 4.54 -1.06 -20.04
C ALA A 78 5.17 -1.13 -18.63
N GLY A 79 6.23 -1.93 -18.48
CA GLY A 79 7.00 -2.07 -17.24
C GLY A 79 6.60 -3.28 -16.41
N SER A 80 7.58 -3.80 -15.66
CA SER A 80 7.42 -4.95 -14.77
C SER A 80 6.55 -4.63 -13.56
N ASP A 81 5.95 -5.68 -12.98
CA ASP A 81 5.24 -5.60 -11.72
C ASP A 81 6.13 -5.92 -10.52
N TYR A 82 5.71 -5.49 -9.33
CA TYR A 82 6.42 -5.70 -8.08
C TYR A 82 5.41 -6.02 -6.99
N CYS A 83 5.69 -7.04 -6.19
CA CYS A 83 5.10 -7.12 -4.86
C CYS A 83 5.72 -5.99 -4.00
N THR A 84 4.95 -5.43 -3.06
CA THR A 84 5.39 -4.30 -2.25
C THR A 84 5.13 -4.53 -0.77
N ALA A 85 6.09 -4.10 0.06
CA ALA A 85 5.89 -3.91 1.49
C ALA A 85 6.08 -2.41 1.78
N VAL A 86 5.07 -1.79 2.37
CA VAL A 86 5.04 -0.36 2.63
C VAL A 86 4.72 -0.13 4.10
N LEU A 87 5.59 0.57 4.81
CA LEU A 87 5.34 1.08 6.16
C LEU A 87 5.56 2.58 6.20
N TYR A 88 4.56 3.29 6.71
CA TYR A 88 4.66 4.71 7.02
C TYR A 88 4.30 4.96 8.48
N LEU A 89 5.17 5.69 9.17
CA LEU A 89 4.83 6.34 10.42
C LEU A 89 4.39 7.75 10.10
N GLN A 90 3.23 8.16 10.60
CA GLN A 90 2.62 9.44 10.29
C GLN A 90 2.26 10.18 11.58
N LYS A 91 2.47 11.49 11.57
CA LYS A 91 1.87 12.43 12.52
C LYS A 91 0.65 13.05 11.85
N ARG A 92 -0.53 12.48 12.12
CA ARG A 92 -1.81 12.94 11.59
C ARG A 92 -2.43 14.04 12.45
N HIS A 93 -3.10 14.98 11.79
CA HIS A 93 -3.94 16.01 12.40
C HIS A 93 -5.29 16.07 11.67
N GLU A 94 -6.38 16.09 12.43
CA GLU A 94 -7.73 16.32 11.92
C GLU A 94 -8.17 17.74 12.30
N ASP A 95 -8.59 18.53 11.30
CA ASP A 95 -9.12 19.87 11.54
C ASP A 95 -10.59 19.85 11.99
N ALA A 96 -11.15 21.01 12.36
CA ALA A 96 -12.55 21.11 12.80
C ALA A 96 -13.57 20.68 11.73
N GLN A 97 -13.20 20.78 10.44
CA GLN A 97 -14.03 20.35 9.32
C GLN A 97 -14.00 18.82 9.16
N GLY A 98 -13.01 18.14 9.72
CA GLY A 98 -12.81 16.69 9.64
C GLY A 98 -11.88 16.29 8.50
N ASN A 99 -11.07 17.22 7.96
CA ASN A 99 -10.04 16.89 6.99
C ASN A 99 -8.80 16.35 7.72
N ILE A 100 -8.18 15.32 7.15
CA ILE A 100 -6.97 14.72 7.70
C ILE A 100 -5.74 15.17 6.92
N THR A 101 -4.79 15.75 7.63
CA THR A 101 -3.43 16.01 7.13
C THR A 101 -2.43 15.14 7.88
N ALA A 102 -1.26 14.91 7.28
CA ALA A 102 -0.20 14.13 7.90
C ALA A 102 1.18 14.68 7.57
N GLN A 103 2.10 14.59 8.52
CA GLN A 103 3.53 14.68 8.24
C GLN A 103 4.14 13.27 8.30
N ARG A 104 4.99 12.93 7.33
CA ARG A 104 5.68 11.63 7.30
C ARG A 104 6.80 11.63 8.35
N VAL A 105 6.72 10.72 9.31
CA VAL A 105 7.70 10.56 10.40
C VAL A 105 8.75 9.50 10.04
N GLY A 106 8.33 8.39 9.44
CA GLY A 106 9.20 7.25 9.14
C GLY A 106 8.73 6.48 7.91
N THR A 107 9.67 5.94 7.13
CA THR A 107 9.39 5.32 5.83
C THR A 107 10.13 4.01 5.63
N VAL A 108 9.40 2.98 5.17
CA VAL A 108 9.91 1.76 4.53
C VAL A 108 9.09 1.51 3.28
N VAL A 109 9.76 1.33 2.13
CA VAL A 109 9.11 0.90 0.89
C VAL A 109 10.02 -0.09 0.20
N MET A 110 9.58 -1.35 0.13
CA MET A 110 10.29 -2.43 -0.55
C MET A 110 9.52 -2.88 -1.77
N ARG A 111 10.26 -3.21 -2.84
CA ARG A 111 9.73 -3.79 -4.08
C ARG A 111 10.41 -5.12 -4.35
N TYR A 112 9.61 -6.12 -4.66
CA TYR A 112 10.07 -7.46 -5.01
C TYR A 112 9.63 -7.78 -6.44
N GLY A 113 10.58 -7.77 -7.37
CA GLY A 113 10.35 -8.01 -8.80
C GLY A 113 10.91 -9.35 -9.30
N ARG A 114 11.36 -10.21 -8.38
CA ARG A 114 11.97 -11.50 -8.72
C ARG A 114 11.46 -12.55 -7.74
N SER A 115 11.25 -13.75 -8.25
CA SER A 115 10.94 -14.90 -7.42
C SER A 115 12.09 -15.20 -6.45
N THR A 116 11.75 -15.60 -5.23
CA THR A 116 12.70 -16.12 -4.26
C THR A 116 12.89 -17.62 -4.45
N ASN A 117 14.03 -18.15 -4.01
CA ASN A 117 14.27 -19.60 -3.99
C ASN A 117 13.77 -20.20 -2.66
N GLY A 118 12.47 -20.11 -2.41
CA GLY A 118 11.85 -20.47 -1.13
C GLY A 118 11.65 -19.26 -0.21
N TRP A 119 11.53 -19.53 1.10
CA TRP A 119 11.37 -18.51 2.13
C TRP A 119 12.66 -17.73 2.35
N VAL A 120 12.51 -16.43 2.59
CA VAL A 120 13.54 -15.52 3.08
C VAL A 120 13.15 -15.15 4.51
N ASP A 121 13.85 -15.76 5.46
CA ASP A 121 13.53 -15.62 6.88
C ASP A 121 14.21 -14.39 7.50
N GLY A 122 13.50 -13.72 8.40
CA GLY A 122 14.00 -12.61 9.21
C GLY A 122 14.38 -11.37 8.41
N ALA A 123 13.83 -11.18 7.21
CA ALA A 123 14.12 -10.02 6.38
C ALA A 123 13.83 -8.74 7.17
N THR A 124 14.86 -7.94 7.39
CA THR A 124 14.83 -6.79 8.31
C THR A 124 15.12 -5.51 7.55
N TYR A 125 14.20 -4.56 7.61
CA TYR A 125 14.26 -3.29 6.89
C TYR A 125 14.26 -2.11 7.87
N GLU A 126 15.26 -1.25 7.76
CA GLU A 126 15.37 -0.03 8.58
C GLU A 126 14.23 0.94 8.28
N ILE A 127 13.59 1.43 9.34
CA ILE A 127 12.60 2.50 9.25
C ILE A 127 13.38 3.82 9.17
N ASN A 128 13.32 4.47 8.02
CA ASN A 128 14.06 5.70 7.78
C ASN A 128 13.24 6.89 8.30
N TYR A 129 13.72 7.52 9.37
CA TYR A 129 13.04 8.63 10.04
C TYR A 129 13.38 9.99 9.43
N GLY A 130 12.38 10.87 9.35
CA GLY A 130 12.50 12.22 8.81
C GLY A 130 12.44 12.28 7.28
N ASP A 131 12.94 13.39 6.72
CA ASP A 131 13.00 13.60 5.28
C ASP A 131 14.10 12.73 4.64
N ILE A 132 13.66 11.79 3.79
CA ILE A 132 14.56 10.86 3.08
C ILE A 132 14.85 11.29 1.65
N THR A 133 14.35 12.44 1.18
CA THR A 133 14.44 12.86 -0.23
C THR A 133 15.88 13.04 -0.73
N GLY A 134 16.82 13.33 0.17
CA GLY A 134 18.26 13.41 -0.13
C GLY A 134 19.02 12.08 -0.05
N LYS A 135 18.36 10.96 0.26
CA LYS A 135 19.02 9.66 0.40
C LYS A 135 19.23 9.00 -0.98
N PRO A 136 20.35 8.27 -1.19
CA PRO A 136 20.66 7.68 -2.50
C PRO A 136 19.66 6.60 -2.94
N PHE A 137 18.96 5.97 -1.99
CA PHE A 137 17.93 4.96 -2.28
C PHE A 137 16.54 5.57 -2.53
N TYR A 138 16.37 6.88 -2.39
CA TYR A 138 15.07 7.52 -2.49
C TYR A 138 14.52 7.45 -3.92
N ASP A 139 13.32 6.89 -4.05
CA ASP A 139 12.57 6.84 -5.30
C ASP A 139 11.28 7.66 -5.12
N LYS A 140 11.23 8.85 -5.72
CA LYS A 140 10.08 9.77 -5.62
C LYS A 140 8.75 9.13 -6.03
N ALA A 141 8.77 8.21 -7.00
CA ALA A 141 7.54 7.60 -7.51
C ALA A 141 6.91 6.62 -6.50
N THR A 142 7.71 6.06 -5.58
CA THR A 142 7.25 5.03 -4.63
C THR A 142 7.32 5.47 -3.17
N MET A 143 8.21 6.41 -2.85
CA MET A 143 8.49 6.87 -1.49
C MET A 143 8.02 8.31 -1.22
N GLY A 144 7.56 9.04 -2.24
CA GLY A 144 7.07 10.40 -2.11
C GLY A 144 5.88 10.54 -1.16
N LEU A 145 5.59 11.78 -0.77
CA LEU A 145 4.40 12.12 0.03
C LEU A 145 3.12 11.77 -0.74
N ARG A 146 2.13 11.24 -0.01
CA ARG A 146 0.91 10.66 -0.58
C ARG A 146 -0.33 11.52 -0.32
N SER A 147 -1.27 11.41 -1.26
CA SER A 147 -2.57 12.08 -1.21
C SER A 147 -3.69 11.22 -1.81
N THR A 148 -3.47 9.91 -1.85
CA THR A 148 -4.41 8.93 -2.44
C THR A 148 -5.04 8.00 -1.42
N ASP A 149 -4.59 8.06 -0.17
CA ASP A 149 -5.02 7.14 0.89
C ASP A 149 -6.16 7.73 1.70
N TYR A 150 -7.04 6.86 2.18
CA TYR A 150 -8.23 7.26 2.94
C TYR A 150 -8.11 6.82 4.40
N ALA A 151 -8.68 7.62 5.31
CA ALA A 151 -8.93 7.25 6.70
C ALA A 151 -10.30 7.76 7.13
N ARG A 152 -10.86 7.12 8.15
CA ARG A 152 -12.10 7.56 8.79
C ARG A 152 -11.79 8.67 9.79
N ASN A 153 -12.43 9.82 9.62
CA ASN A 153 -12.32 10.93 10.57
C ASN A 153 -13.18 10.69 11.82
N SER A 154 -13.08 11.58 12.81
CA SER A 154 -13.84 11.53 14.06
C SER A 154 -15.37 11.54 13.86
N LYS A 155 -15.86 12.00 12.70
CA LYS A 155 -17.28 12.04 12.31
C LYS A 155 -17.72 10.78 11.56
N GLY A 156 -16.87 9.76 11.43
CA GLY A 156 -17.17 8.52 10.73
C GLY A 156 -17.11 8.62 9.20
N GLN A 157 -16.63 9.75 8.66
CA GLN A 157 -16.54 9.99 7.21
C GLN A 157 -15.19 9.53 6.69
N SER A 158 -15.18 8.86 5.54
CA SER A 158 -13.94 8.51 4.84
C SER A 158 -13.41 9.73 4.08
N VAL A 159 -12.22 10.20 4.46
CA VAL A 159 -11.56 11.37 3.89
C VAL A 159 -10.13 11.03 3.47
N ILE A 160 -9.61 11.78 2.50
CA ILE A 160 -8.22 11.61 2.06
C ILE A 160 -7.27 12.07 3.16
N ILE A 161 -6.25 11.26 3.46
CA ILE A 161 -5.07 11.66 4.21
C ILE A 161 -4.17 12.44 3.26
N ARG A 162 -3.97 13.73 3.53
CA ARG A 162 -3.04 14.56 2.75
C ARG A 162 -1.71 14.67 3.47
N GLU A 163 -0.66 14.02 2.96
CA GLU A 163 0.68 14.27 3.46
C GLU A 163 1.18 15.63 2.99
N THR A 164 1.46 16.53 3.95
CA THR A 164 1.84 17.92 3.69
C THR A 164 3.33 18.20 3.86
N GLY A 165 4.09 17.23 4.38
CA GLY A 165 5.52 17.36 4.58
C GLY A 165 6.14 16.19 5.32
N TRP A 166 7.43 16.32 5.60
CA TRP A 166 8.19 15.43 6.46
C TRP A 166 8.26 16.01 7.86
N ALA A 167 8.09 15.17 8.88
CA ALA A 167 8.30 15.56 10.26
C ALA A 167 9.78 15.49 10.63
N ASN A 168 10.14 16.05 11.79
CA ASN A 168 11.47 15.84 12.36
C ASN A 168 11.72 14.34 12.60
N ALA A 169 12.97 13.89 12.42
CA ALA A 169 13.32 12.48 12.61
C ALA A 169 12.96 11.95 14.01
N ASN A 170 13.00 12.81 15.03
CA ASN A 170 12.70 12.47 16.43
C ASN A 170 11.21 12.60 16.80
N GLU A 171 10.34 12.97 15.86
CA GLU A 171 8.93 13.23 16.12
C GLU A 171 8.16 11.95 16.50
N THR A 172 7.32 11.99 17.53
CA THR A 172 6.47 10.82 17.86
C THR A 172 5.33 10.69 16.84
N PRO A 173 5.16 9.52 16.18
CA PRO A 173 4.03 9.31 15.28
C PRO A 173 2.72 9.25 16.06
N THR A 174 1.61 9.49 15.37
CA THR A 174 0.28 9.21 15.89
C THR A 174 -0.35 7.98 15.25
N HIS A 175 0.15 7.57 14.07
CA HIS A 175 -0.36 6.44 13.32
C HIS A 175 0.76 5.62 12.67
N ILE A 176 0.50 4.33 12.53
CA ILE A 176 1.25 3.41 11.68
C ILE A 176 0.36 2.95 10.54
N THR A 177 0.93 2.97 9.36
CA THR A 177 0.42 2.32 8.17
C THR A 177 1.37 1.20 7.82
N LEU A 178 0.85 -0.01 7.61
CA LEU A 178 1.59 -1.13 7.05
C LEU A 178 0.72 -1.82 6.01
N GLN A 179 1.29 -2.10 4.84
CA GLN A 179 0.63 -2.80 3.76
C GLN A 179 1.61 -3.73 3.05
N PHE A 180 1.14 -4.94 2.75
CA PHE A 180 1.78 -5.83 1.79
C PHE A 180 0.82 -6.00 0.60
N SER A 181 1.33 -5.88 -0.62
CA SER A 181 0.55 -6.03 -1.86
C SER A 181 1.29 -6.89 -2.87
N SER A 182 0.59 -7.72 -3.63
CA SER A 182 1.17 -8.51 -4.73
C SER A 182 1.36 -7.71 -6.03
N SER A 183 0.91 -6.45 -6.07
CA SER A 183 1.11 -5.54 -7.22
C SER A 183 1.29 -4.09 -6.77
N HIS A 184 2.09 -3.34 -7.51
CA HIS A 184 2.38 -1.91 -7.29
C HIS A 184 1.69 -0.99 -8.31
N GLY A 185 0.93 -1.54 -9.27
CA GLY A 185 0.45 -0.83 -10.46
C GLY A 185 -0.71 0.15 -10.25
N GLY A 186 -1.26 0.23 -9.03
CA GLY A 186 -2.52 0.92 -8.76
C GLY A 186 -3.75 0.07 -9.10
N ALA A 187 -4.94 0.65 -8.97
CA ALA A 187 -6.19 -0.08 -9.12
C ALA A 187 -6.28 -0.74 -10.52
N TYR A 188 -6.60 -2.04 -10.52
CA TYR A 188 -6.82 -2.83 -11.73
C TYR A 188 -5.61 -3.05 -12.63
N VAL A 189 -4.39 -2.73 -12.17
CA VAL A 189 -3.15 -2.93 -12.93
C VAL A 189 -2.24 -3.92 -12.22
N GLY A 190 -1.72 -4.91 -12.95
CA GLY A 190 -0.75 -5.86 -12.40
C GLY A 190 -0.45 -7.04 -13.33
N THR A 191 0.30 -8.01 -12.81
CA THR A 191 0.65 -9.25 -13.52
C THR A 191 -0.03 -10.43 -12.84
N PRO A 192 -0.97 -11.13 -13.51
CA PRO A 192 -1.51 -12.38 -13.00
C PRO A 192 -0.41 -13.39 -12.66
N GLY A 193 -0.53 -14.06 -11.52
CA GLY A 193 0.48 -15.01 -11.03
C GLY A 193 1.51 -14.41 -10.07
N ASN A 194 1.57 -13.07 -9.92
CA ASN A 194 2.30 -12.47 -8.80
C ASN A 194 1.72 -12.96 -7.46
N THR A 195 2.55 -13.61 -6.67
CA THR A 195 2.17 -14.14 -5.36
C THR A 195 3.17 -13.72 -4.30
N PHE A 196 2.65 -13.17 -3.20
CA PHE A 196 3.45 -12.68 -2.08
C PHE A 196 2.99 -13.34 -0.79
N TRP A 197 3.81 -14.25 -0.27
CA TRP A 197 3.60 -14.86 1.03
C TRP A 197 4.36 -14.07 2.09
N ILE A 198 3.72 -13.85 3.22
CA ILE A 198 4.24 -13.10 4.37
C ILE A 198 3.97 -13.91 5.62
N ASP A 199 4.95 -13.99 6.50
CA ASP A 199 4.82 -14.59 7.83
C ASP A 199 5.65 -13.81 8.87
N ASN A 200 5.40 -14.06 10.16
CA ASN A 200 6.18 -13.55 11.30
C ASN A 200 6.49 -12.04 11.27
N VAL A 201 5.48 -11.24 10.91
CA VAL A 201 5.60 -9.78 10.85
C VAL A 201 5.79 -9.19 12.25
N GLY A 202 6.87 -8.42 12.43
CA GLY A 202 7.23 -7.80 13.69
C GLY A 202 7.87 -6.43 13.54
N LEU A 203 7.67 -5.60 14.56
CA LEU A 203 8.37 -4.33 14.74
C LEU A 203 9.47 -4.53 15.79
N VAL A 204 10.72 -4.19 15.46
CA VAL A 204 11.87 -4.35 16.36
C VAL A 204 12.30 -2.98 16.88
N TYR A 205 12.60 -2.88 18.17
CA TYR A 205 12.85 -1.62 18.90
C TYR A 205 14.32 -1.42 19.30
#